data_AF-A0A9W6X983-F1
#
_entry.id   AF-A0A9W6X983-F1
#
_cell.length_a   1.000
_cell.length_b   1.000
_cell.length_c   1.000
_cell.angle_alpha   90.00
_cell.angle_beta   90.00
_cell.angle_gamma   90.00
#
_symmetry.space_group_name_H-M   'P 1'
#
loop_
_entity.id
_entity.type
_entity.pdbx_description
1 polymer ?
#
loop_
_entity_poly.entity_id
_entity_poly.type
_entity_poly.pdbx_seq_one_letter_code
_entity_poly.pdbx_strand_id
1 'polypeptide(L)'
;MALKSTTTLASELTSLPAMSWKRFASDLHDGRIEQICILSDVERMENEAEELKQLVTEGADPLSAKSKKERFDEQSWDSLKSSPLYEVLREYKDILPDGIPAELPQDKGVQHEIDLVPEVLRDAAVATAARASEGNR
;
A
#
# COMPACT_ATOMS: atom_id res chain seq x y z
N MET A 1 -16.57 -34.48 1.42
CA MET A 1 -16.15 -34.58 2.83
C MET A 1 -16.04 -33.17 3.36
N ALA A 2 -16.87 -32.79 4.34
CA ALA A 2 -16.78 -31.46 4.96
C ALA A 2 -15.64 -31.47 5.99
N LEU A 3 -14.63 -30.61 5.79
CA LEU A 3 -13.58 -30.39 6.77
C LEU A 3 -14.22 -29.70 7.97
N LYS A 4 -14.46 -30.47 9.04
CA LYS A 4 -14.92 -29.92 10.31
C LYS A 4 -13.73 -29.14 10.85
N SER A 5 -13.74 -27.81 10.75
CA SER A 5 -12.80 -26.96 11.46
C SER A 5 -13.09 -27.14 12.96
N THR A 6 -12.50 -28.17 13.56
CA THR A 6 -12.38 -28.21 15.02
C THR A 6 -11.65 -26.93 15.39
N THR A 7 -12.29 -26.08 16.17
CA THR A 7 -11.70 -24.84 16.68
C THR A 7 -10.53 -25.21 17.60
N THR A 8 -9.39 -25.53 17.01
CA THR A 8 -8.13 -25.73 17.70
C THR A 8 -7.67 -24.34 18.11
N LEU A 9 -7.52 -24.11 19.42
CA LEU A 9 -7.07 -22.82 19.95
C LEU A 9 -5.70 -22.49 19.36
N ALA A 10 -5.46 -21.21 19.04
CA ALA A 10 -4.17 -20.76 18.49
C ALA A 10 -2.99 -21.18 19.39
N SER A 11 -3.20 -21.21 20.71
CA SER A 11 -2.23 -21.68 21.70
C SER A 11 -1.79 -23.13 21.46
N GLU A 12 -2.71 -24.03 21.12
CA GLU A 12 -2.40 -25.42 20.81
C GLU A 12 -1.56 -25.54 19.53
N LEU A 13 -1.91 -24.78 18.48
CA LEU A 13 -1.13 -24.74 17.22
C LEU A 13 0.28 -24.19 17.42
N THR A 14 0.44 -23.14 18.24
CA THR A 14 1.76 -22.57 18.56
C THR A 14 2.62 -23.48 19.44
N SER A 15 2.02 -24.48 20.10
CA SER A 15 2.74 -25.44 20.95
C SER A 15 3.24 -26.69 20.21
N LEU A 16 2.91 -26.82 18.91
CA LEU A 16 3.37 -27.95 18.11
C LEU A 16 4.90 -27.92 17.97
N PRO A 17 5.55 -29.10 18.00
CA PRO A 17 7.00 -29.15 17.83
C PRO A 17 7.39 -28.65 16.44
N ALA A 18 8.42 -27.81 16.39
CA ALA A 18 8.96 -27.33 15.13
C ALA A 18 9.51 -28.49 14.30
N MET A 19 9.15 -28.53 13.02
CA MET A 19 9.62 -29.53 12.06
C MET A 19 10.47 -28.86 10.98
N SER A 20 11.52 -29.54 10.51
CA SER A 20 12.31 -29.05 9.37
C SER A 20 11.51 -29.14 8.07
N TRP A 21 11.72 -28.19 7.15
CA TRP A 21 11.06 -28.17 5.84
C TRP A 21 11.22 -29.49 5.07
N LYS A 22 12.42 -30.10 5.10
CA LYS A 22 12.69 -31.37 4.42
C LYS A 22 11.79 -32.50 4.92
N ARG A 23 11.58 -32.58 6.24
CA ARG A 23 10.71 -33.60 6.84
C ARG A 23 9.25 -33.30 6.56
N PHE A 24 8.84 -32.04 6.66
CA PHE A 24 7.49 -31.60 6.31
C PHE A 24 7.12 -31.98 4.87
N ALA A 25 7.99 -31.68 3.89
CA ALA A 25 7.76 -32.02 2.50
C ALA A 25 7.66 -33.53 2.25
N SER A 26 8.50 -34.33 2.92
CA SER A 26 8.44 -35.80 2.80
C SER A 26 7.17 -36.37 3.44
N ASP A 27 6.82 -35.92 4.64
CA ASP A 27 5.62 -36.38 5.34
C ASP A 27 4.34 -35.97 4.59
N LEU A 28 4.36 -34.81 3.91
CA LEU A 28 3.27 -34.39 3.03
C LEU A 28 3.17 -35.27 1.77
N HIS A 29 4.29 -35.54 1.11
CA HIS A 29 4.33 -36.40 -0.08
C HIS A 29 3.84 -37.83 0.23
N ASP A 30 4.23 -38.36 1.39
CA ASP A 30 3.88 -39.71 1.81
C ASP A 30 2.47 -39.80 2.42
N GLY A 31 1.71 -38.70 2.43
CA GLY A 31 0.34 -38.65 2.97
C GLY A 31 0.26 -38.80 4.50
N ARG A 32 1.38 -38.62 5.22
CA ARG A 32 1.42 -38.62 6.69
C ARG A 32 0.86 -37.35 7.32
N ILE A 33 0.78 -36.26 6.56
CA ILE A 33 0.16 -35.00 6.97
C ILE A 33 -1.26 -34.94 6.39
N GLU A 34 -2.25 -35.09 7.26
CA GLU A 34 -3.66 -35.08 6.88
C GLU A 34 -4.24 -33.65 6.78
N GLN A 35 -3.63 -32.69 7.50
CA GLN A 35 -4.13 -31.32 7.59
C GLN A 35 -2.98 -30.32 7.70
N ILE A 36 -3.16 -29.17 7.03
CA ILE A 36 -2.30 -27.99 7.15
C ILE A 36 -3.20 -26.83 7.57
N CYS A 37 -2.75 -26.06 8.56
CA CYS A 37 -3.41 -24.85 9.01
C CYS A 37 -2.50 -23.65 8.77
N ILE A 38 -3.05 -22.56 8.23
CA ILE A 38 -2.37 -21.27 8.12
C ILE A 38 -3.00 -20.36 9.16
N LEU A 39 -2.20 -19.86 10.10
CA LEU A 39 -2.64 -18.87 11.06
C LEU A 39 -2.73 -17.52 10.34
N SER A 40 -3.95 -17.09 10.02
CA SER A 40 -4.23 -15.72 9.57
C SER A 40 -4.68 -14.88 10.76
N ASP A 41 -4.02 -13.75 10.97
CA ASP A 41 -4.41 -12.75 11.96
C ASP A 41 -5.54 -11.88 11.39
N VAL A 42 -6.74 -12.47 11.31
CA VAL A 42 -7.90 -11.85 10.65
C VAL A 42 -8.32 -10.58 11.39
N GLU A 43 -8.28 -10.56 12.71
CA GLU A 43 -8.60 -9.37 13.51
C GLU A 43 -7.62 -8.23 13.25
N ARG A 44 -6.31 -8.51 13.15
CA ARG A 44 -5.33 -7.47 12.78
C ARG A 44 -5.57 -6.95 11.36
N MET A 45 -5.88 -7.84 10.42
CA MET A 45 -6.13 -7.46 9.03
C MET A 45 -7.41 -6.62 8.89
N GLU A 46 -8.46 -6.91 9.66
CA GLU A 46 -9.68 -6.11 9.70
C GLU A 46 -9.42 -4.73 10.33
N ASN A 47 -8.64 -4.64 11.41
CA ASN A 47 -8.26 -3.35 12.00
C ASN A 47 -7.39 -2.51 11.07
N GLU A 48 -6.36 -3.11 10.44
CA GLU A 48 -5.53 -2.45 9.42
C GLU A 48 -6.38 -1.94 8.24
N ALA A 49 -7.39 -2.69 7.82
CA ALA A 49 -8.31 -2.27 6.77
C ALA A 49 -9.19 -1.09 7.19
N GLU A 50 -9.70 -1.07 8.42
CA GLU A 50 -10.46 0.07 8.96
C GLU A 50 -9.58 1.31 9.18
N GLU A 51 -8.33 1.15 9.59
CA GLU A 51 -7.34 2.24 9.67
C GLU A 51 -7.03 2.82 8.27
N LEU A 52 -6.85 1.96 7.27
CA LEU A 52 -6.65 2.39 5.88
C LEU A 52 -7.88 3.12 5.32
N LYS A 53 -9.09 2.66 5.63
CA LYS A 53 -10.34 3.37 5.25
C LYS A 53 -10.42 4.76 5.90
N GLN A 54 -10.01 4.89 7.16
CA GLN A 54 -9.96 6.17 7.85
C GLN A 54 -8.92 7.11 7.21
N LEU A 55 -7.72 6.63 6.91
CA LEU A 55 -6.68 7.42 6.23
C LEU A 55 -7.15 7.91 4.84
N VAL A 56 -7.83 7.06 4.08
CA VAL A 56 -8.40 7.41 2.77
C VAL A 56 -9.53 8.45 2.92
N THR A 57 -10.35 8.35 3.96
CA THR A 57 -11.49 9.26 4.20
C THR A 57 -11.06 10.61 4.76
N GLU A 58 -10.03 10.63 5.61
CA GLU A 58 -9.45 11.86 6.18
C GLU A 58 -8.60 12.63 5.17
N GLY A 59 -8.32 12.03 4.00
CA GLY A 59 -7.45 12.62 2.98
C GLY A 59 -6.01 12.81 3.47
N ALA A 60 -5.66 12.18 4.59
CA ALA A 60 -4.31 12.10 5.09
C ALA A 60 -3.53 11.20 4.13
N ASP A 61 -2.54 11.77 3.43
CA ASP A 61 -1.61 11.00 2.59
C ASP A 61 -0.97 9.90 3.46
N PRO A 62 -1.29 8.61 3.23
CA PRO A 62 -0.79 7.51 4.06
C PRO A 62 0.73 7.35 3.97
N LEU A 63 1.42 8.13 3.10
CA LEU A 63 2.84 8.01 2.87
C LEU A 63 3.76 9.00 3.56
N SER A 64 3.31 10.08 4.26
CA SER A 64 4.20 10.79 5.20
C SER A 64 3.60 12.04 5.86
N ALA A 65 3.90 12.21 7.15
CA ALA A 65 3.69 13.43 7.96
C ALA A 65 4.48 14.67 7.47
N LYS A 66 5.37 14.49 6.49
CA LYS A 66 6.18 15.56 5.91
C LYS A 66 5.41 16.32 4.85
N SER A 67 5.55 17.64 4.89
CA SER A 67 4.96 18.51 3.87
C SER A 67 5.55 18.23 2.49
N LYS A 68 4.82 18.60 1.43
CA LYS A 68 5.31 18.54 0.04
C LYS A 68 6.67 19.24 -0.12
N LYS A 69 6.88 20.36 0.59
CA LYS A 69 8.13 21.12 0.61
C LYS A 69 9.28 20.33 1.20
N GLU A 70 9.05 19.68 2.32
CA GLU A 70 10.07 18.90 3.01
C GLU A 70 10.54 17.71 2.18
N ARG A 71 9.61 17.00 1.51
CA ARG A 71 9.99 15.91 0.58
C ARG A 71 10.81 16.42 -0.61
N PHE A 72 10.48 17.61 -1.13
CA PHE A 72 11.25 18.22 -2.22
C PHE A 72 12.66 18.62 -1.77
N ASP A 73 12.79 19.22 -0.58
CA ASP A 73 14.08 19.69 -0.07
C ASP A 73 15.05 18.55 0.20
N GLU A 74 14.56 17.43 0.74
CA GLU A 74 15.34 16.21 0.95
C GLU A 74 15.92 15.64 -0.35
N GLN A 75 15.27 15.85 -1.49
CA GLN A 75 15.76 15.42 -2.81
C GLN A 75 16.28 16.56 -3.68
N SER A 76 16.39 17.77 -3.15
CA SER A 76 16.80 18.95 -3.90
C SER A 76 18.27 18.93 -4.28
N TRP A 77 18.66 19.85 -5.17
CA TRP A 77 20.06 20.11 -5.51
C TRP A 77 20.95 20.33 -4.30
N ASP A 78 20.43 20.95 -3.23
CA ASP A 78 21.22 21.23 -2.02
C ASP A 78 21.60 19.94 -1.29
N SER A 79 20.70 18.95 -1.25
CA SER A 79 21.00 17.62 -0.70
C SER A 79 22.00 16.87 -1.58
N LEU A 80 21.86 16.99 -2.91
CA LEU A 80 22.72 16.31 -3.88
C LEU A 80 24.17 16.83 -3.90
N LYS A 81 24.44 18.05 -3.40
CA LYS A 81 25.81 18.59 -3.28
C LYS A 81 26.74 17.73 -2.43
N SER A 82 26.18 16.95 -1.50
CA SER A 82 26.93 16.02 -0.66
C SER A 82 27.30 14.72 -1.37
N SER A 83 26.66 14.42 -2.51
CA SER A 83 26.88 13.20 -3.27
C SER A 83 28.19 13.25 -4.05
N PRO A 84 29.00 12.16 -4.05
CA PRO A 84 30.15 12.02 -4.95
C PRO A 84 29.79 12.14 -6.43
N LEU A 85 28.50 12.00 -6.78
CA LEU A 85 27.99 12.08 -8.16
C LEU A 85 27.53 13.49 -8.55
N TYR A 86 27.69 14.50 -7.70
CA TYR A 86 27.16 15.85 -7.95
C TYR A 86 27.57 16.44 -9.30
N GLU A 87 28.82 16.25 -9.73
CA GLU A 87 29.31 16.75 -11.03
C GLU A 87 28.57 16.13 -12.22
N VAL A 88 28.22 14.85 -12.14
CA VAL A 88 27.44 14.15 -13.17
C VAL A 88 25.99 14.60 -13.11
N LEU A 89 25.43 14.74 -11.91
CA LEU A 89 24.03 15.14 -11.72
C LEU A 89 23.76 16.53 -12.28
N ARG A 90 24.73 17.46 -12.20
CA ARG A 90 24.60 18.82 -12.76
C ARG A 90 24.33 18.84 -14.27
N GLU A 91 24.73 17.79 -14.99
CA GLU A 91 24.51 17.68 -16.43
C GLU A 91 23.03 17.53 -16.76
N TYR A 92 22.25 16.96 -15.83
CA TYR A 92 20.80 16.73 -15.95
C TYR A 92 19.96 17.87 -15.36
N LYS A 93 20.52 19.10 -15.30
CA LYS A 93 19.83 20.24 -14.69
C LYS A 93 18.54 20.63 -15.42
N ASP A 94 18.45 20.34 -16.70
CA ASP A 94 17.27 20.53 -17.53
C ASP A 94 16.12 19.56 -17.20
N ILE A 95 16.42 18.39 -16.62
CA ILE A 95 15.43 17.36 -16.27
C ILE A 95 15.01 17.47 -14.80
N LEU A 96 15.94 17.84 -13.91
CA LEU A 96 15.70 17.94 -12.48
C LEU A 96 15.17 19.35 -12.12
N PRO A 97 13.95 19.47 -11.56
CA PRO A 97 13.34 20.76 -11.29
C PRO A 97 14.05 21.52 -10.15
N ASP A 98 14.29 22.82 -10.34
CA ASP A 98 14.90 23.73 -9.34
C ASP A 98 13.94 24.06 -8.17
N GLY A 99 12.65 23.76 -8.30
CA GLY A 99 11.62 24.01 -7.28
C GLY A 99 10.44 23.06 -7.43
N ILE A 100 9.53 23.06 -6.46
CA ILE A 100 8.27 22.32 -6.58
C ILE A 100 7.48 22.89 -7.75
N PRO A 101 7.15 22.11 -8.79
CA PRO A 101 6.33 22.61 -9.89
C PRO A 101 4.93 22.93 -9.38
N ALA A 102 4.44 24.12 -9.74
CA ALA A 102 3.07 24.55 -9.47
C ALA A 102 2.06 23.89 -10.41
N GLU A 103 2.52 23.54 -11.62
CA GLU A 103 1.72 22.91 -12.66
C GLU A 103 1.99 21.41 -12.71
N LEU A 104 0.99 20.66 -13.15
CA LEU A 104 1.16 19.23 -13.43
C LEU A 104 2.07 19.04 -14.65
N PRO A 105 2.78 17.90 -14.73
CA PRO A 105 3.50 17.55 -15.94
C PRO A 105 2.57 17.62 -17.15
N GLN A 106 3.10 18.07 -18.29
CA GLN A 106 2.33 18.06 -19.53
C GLN A 106 1.78 16.66 -19.80
N ASP A 107 0.49 16.59 -20.15
CA ASP A 107 -0.12 15.34 -20.56
C ASP A 107 0.56 14.84 -21.83
N LYS A 108 1.18 13.66 -21.73
CA LYS A 108 1.85 12.99 -22.86
C LYS A 108 0.89 12.05 -23.61
N GLY A 109 -0.40 12.12 -23.34
CA GLY A 109 -1.44 11.31 -23.97
C GLY A 109 -1.53 9.88 -23.43
N VAL A 110 -0.89 9.59 -22.30
CA VAL A 110 -0.97 8.28 -21.62
C VAL A 110 -1.87 8.42 -20.41
N GLN A 111 -3.12 8.00 -20.55
CA GLN A 111 -4.10 7.98 -19.47
C GLN A 111 -4.04 6.63 -18.74
N HIS A 112 -3.86 6.66 -17.43
CA HIS A 112 -3.93 5.46 -16.60
C HIS A 112 -5.37 5.33 -16.11
N GLU A 113 -6.07 4.28 -16.56
CA GLU A 113 -7.38 3.94 -16.04
C GLU A 113 -7.21 3.04 -14.81
N ILE A 114 -7.75 3.46 -13.68
CA ILE A 114 -7.84 2.60 -12.49
C ILE A 114 -9.20 1.92 -12.56
N ASP A 115 -9.21 0.61 -12.78
CA ASP A 115 -10.44 -0.18 -12.72
C ASP A 115 -10.90 -0.25 -11.26
N LEU A 116 -11.89 0.59 -10.93
CA LEU A 116 -12.55 0.56 -9.64
C LEU A 116 -13.65 -0.49 -9.73
N VAL A 117 -13.34 -1.74 -9.35
CA VAL A 117 -14.32 -2.82 -9.25
C VAL A 117 -15.42 -2.41 -8.26
N PRO A 118 -16.67 -2.20 -8.72
CA PRO A 118 -17.71 -1.63 -7.87
C PRO A 118 -18.48 -2.75 -7.17
N GLU A 119 -18.01 -3.17 -5.99
CA GLU A 119 -18.87 -3.98 -5.10
C GLU A 119 -19.51 -3.19 -3.96
N VAL A 120 -19.01 -2.00 -3.55
CA VAL A 120 -19.68 -1.19 -2.51
C VAL A 120 -19.42 0.34 -2.63
N LEU A 121 -19.71 0.98 -3.78
CA LEU A 121 -19.64 2.46 -3.89
C LEU A 121 -20.76 3.06 -4.75
N ARG A 122 -22.00 2.54 -4.66
CA ARG A 122 -23.13 3.20 -5.33
C ARG A 122 -23.64 4.47 -4.64
N ASP A 123 -23.32 4.67 -3.35
CA ASP A 123 -23.92 5.78 -2.59
C ASP A 123 -23.01 7.02 -2.44
N ALA A 124 -21.71 6.92 -2.73
CA ALA A 124 -20.78 8.05 -2.58
C ALA A 124 -20.65 8.93 -3.84
N ALA A 125 -20.91 8.39 -5.03
CA ALA A 125 -20.69 9.09 -6.29
C ALA A 125 -21.67 10.26 -6.56
N VAL A 126 -22.87 10.22 -5.96
CA VAL A 126 -23.88 11.26 -6.17
C VAL A 126 -23.58 12.54 -5.37
N ALA A 127 -22.87 12.45 -4.24
CA ALA A 127 -22.63 13.60 -3.37
C ALA A 127 -21.52 14.53 -3.88
N THR A 128 -20.48 14.01 -4.54
CA THR A 128 -19.31 14.81 -4.93
C THR A 128 -19.56 15.67 -6.18
N ALA A 129 -20.51 15.29 -7.05
CA ALA A 129 -20.85 16.06 -8.24
C ALA A 129 -21.67 17.33 -7.94
N ALA A 130 -22.39 17.39 -6.81
CA ALA A 130 -23.25 18.54 -6.48
C ALA A 130 -22.47 19.77 -5.96
N ARG A 131 -21.26 19.59 -5.41
CA ARG A 131 -20.53 20.68 -4.73
C ARG A 131 -19.70 21.57 -5.66
N ALA A 132 -19.59 21.23 -6.94
CA ALA A 132 -18.81 22.00 -7.92
C ALA A 132 -19.61 23.14 -8.59
N SER A 133 -20.93 23.27 -8.37
CA SER A 133 -21.76 24.24 -9.10
C SER A 133 -22.25 25.46 -8.31
N GLU A 134 -22.09 25.51 -6.99
CA GLU A 134 -22.49 26.67 -6.17
C GLU A 134 -21.29 27.53 -5.80
N GLY A 135 -20.88 28.40 -6.71
CA GLY A 135 -19.77 29.31 -6.47
C GLY A 135 -19.41 30.24 -7.61
N ASN A 136 -20.40 30.83 -8.29
CA ASN A 136 -20.16 32.06 -9.06
C ASN A 136 -21.43 32.91 -9.19
N ARG A 137 -21.58 33.86 -8.27
CA ARG A 137 -22.21 35.17 -8.50
C ARG A 137 -21.68 36.17 -7.48
#